data_AF-A0A952IRA0-F1
#
_entry.id   AF-A0A952IRA0-F1
#
_cell.length_a   1.000
_cell.length_b   1.000
_cell.length_c   1.000
_cell.angle_alpha   90.00
_cell.angle_beta   90.00
_cell.angle_gamma   90.00
#
_symmetry.space_group_name_H-M   'P 1'
#
loop_
_entity.id
_entity.type
_entity.pdbx_description
1 polymer ?
#
loop_
_entity_poly.entity_id
_entity_poly.type
_entity_poly.pdbx_seq_one_letter_code
_entity_poly.pdbx_strand_id
1 'polypeptide(L)'
;MTSTIPDPIRAAAKLVSPDAPQALERRIKHDVFKSISRVKPAAAEGVDFEQDVMSGQFFEQLPPPLQGIAIARTEGVLAFYNRVGWSSAFLDASLDECVPEEGLDPLRDRYHATSLHDLAYVHPKHFEKMLGKAGAAALWESLKRFAESKV
;
A
#
# COMPACT_ATOMS: atom_id res chain seq x y z
N MET A 1 27.47 -10.62 14.63
CA MET A 1 27.23 -9.32 13.97
C MET A 1 26.01 -9.49 13.09
N THR A 2 24.84 -9.04 13.54
CA THR A 2 23.62 -9.06 12.73
C THR A 2 23.72 -7.91 11.73
N SER A 3 24.11 -8.23 10.51
CA SER A 3 23.89 -7.36 9.36
C SER A 3 22.38 -7.14 9.26
N THR A 4 21.88 -6.01 9.77
CA THR A 4 20.51 -5.58 9.50
C THR A 4 20.45 -5.24 8.03
N ILE A 5 19.91 -6.16 7.22
CA ILE A 5 19.55 -5.90 5.83
C ILE A 5 18.73 -4.60 5.82
N PRO A 6 19.16 -3.56 5.07
CA PRO A 6 18.36 -2.37 4.91
C PRO A 6 17.00 -2.74 4.35
N ASP A 7 15.93 -2.40 5.08
CA ASP A 7 14.55 -2.72 4.72
C ASP A 7 13.76 -1.43 4.52
N PRO A 8 13.69 -0.92 3.26
CA PRO A 8 12.99 0.31 2.95
C PRO A 8 11.49 0.25 3.27
N ILE A 9 10.87 -0.94 3.22
CA ILE A 9 9.45 -1.11 3.52
C ILE A 9 9.21 -0.91 5.03
N ARG A 10 10.06 -1.54 5.87
CA ARG A 10 10.05 -1.30 7.32
C ARG A 10 10.31 0.17 7.64
N ALA A 11 11.27 0.80 6.97
CA ALA A 11 11.54 2.22 7.17
C ALA A 11 10.32 3.09 6.82
N ALA A 12 9.65 2.81 5.70
CA ALA A 12 8.43 3.51 5.31
C ALA A 12 7.28 3.33 6.32
N ALA A 13 7.07 2.10 6.80
CA ALA A 13 6.05 1.82 7.81
C ALA A 13 6.32 2.60 9.11
N LYS A 14 7.58 2.72 9.55
CA LYS A 14 7.98 3.53 10.71
C LYS A 14 7.77 5.03 10.52
N LEU A 15 7.93 5.54 9.30
CA LEU A 15 7.67 6.95 9.00
C LEU A 15 6.17 7.27 9.05
N VAL A 16 5.33 6.33 8.61
CA VAL A 16 3.87 6.50 8.59
C VAL A 16 3.24 6.23 9.96
N SER A 17 3.68 5.19 10.64
CA SER A 17 3.16 4.75 11.95
C SER A 17 4.34 4.57 12.92
N PRO A 18 4.83 5.65 13.55
CA PRO A 18 6.02 5.59 14.40
C PRO A 18 5.83 4.71 15.65
N ASP A 19 4.62 4.71 16.22
CA ASP A 19 4.35 4.02 17.49
C ASP A 19 4.02 2.53 17.31
N ALA A 20 3.43 2.14 16.17
CA ALA A 20 2.95 0.77 15.91
C ALA A 20 3.11 0.35 14.43
N PRO A 21 4.33 0.35 13.87
CA PRO A 21 4.56 0.13 12.44
C PRO A 21 4.27 -1.31 11.97
N GLN A 22 4.17 -2.28 12.87
CA GLN A 22 4.22 -3.71 12.53
C GLN A 22 3.07 -4.14 11.62
N ALA A 23 1.85 -3.66 11.90
CA ALA A 23 0.67 -3.99 11.09
C ALA A 23 0.80 -3.43 9.66
N LEU A 24 1.26 -2.17 9.55
CA LEU A 24 1.47 -1.52 8.27
C LEU A 24 2.65 -2.15 7.50
N GLU A 25 3.78 -2.42 8.15
CA GLU A 25 4.93 -3.11 7.55
C GLU A 25 4.48 -4.43 6.92
N ARG A 26 3.79 -5.26 7.71
CA ARG A 26 3.30 -6.56 7.27
C ARG A 26 2.35 -6.43 6.09
N ARG A 27 1.42 -5.46 6.13
CA ARG A 27 0.49 -5.22 5.01
C ARG A 27 1.23 -4.83 3.73
N ILE A 28 2.14 -3.85 3.79
CA ILE A 28 2.88 -3.41 2.61
C ILE A 28 3.69 -4.59 2.03
N LYS A 29 4.39 -5.34 2.87
CA LYS A 29 5.19 -6.50 2.44
C LYS A 29 4.33 -7.57 1.78
N HIS A 30 3.17 -7.86 2.36
CA HIS A 30 2.20 -8.78 1.77
C HIS A 30 1.75 -8.31 0.38
N ASP A 31 1.38 -7.04 0.24
CA ASP A 31 0.83 -6.51 -1.00
C ASP A 31 1.89 -6.39 -2.11
N VAL A 32 3.14 -6.07 -1.73
CA VAL A 32 4.29 -6.10 -2.65
C VAL A 32 4.60 -7.54 -3.06
N PHE A 33 4.67 -8.48 -2.12
CA PHE A 33 4.92 -9.90 -2.41
C PHE A 33 3.85 -10.47 -3.34
N LYS A 34 2.57 -10.21 -3.07
CA LYS A 34 1.44 -10.61 -3.93
C LYS A 34 1.54 -9.98 -5.32
N SER A 35 1.91 -8.70 -5.40
CA SER A 35 2.10 -8.00 -6.68
C SER A 35 3.21 -8.64 -7.52
N ILE A 36 4.35 -8.95 -6.90
CA ILE A 36 5.47 -9.62 -7.58
C ILE A 36 5.09 -11.04 -7.98
N SER A 37 4.44 -11.80 -7.10
CA SER A 37 3.98 -13.16 -7.36
C SER A 37 3.06 -13.23 -8.58
N ARG A 38 2.20 -12.22 -8.77
CA ARG A 38 1.33 -12.14 -9.95
C ARG A 38 2.10 -11.83 -11.25
N VAL A 39 3.14 -10.99 -11.18
CA VAL A 39 3.94 -10.59 -12.35
C VAL A 39 4.96 -11.66 -12.74
N LYS A 40 5.60 -12.28 -11.74
CA LYS A 40 6.62 -13.31 -11.90
C LYS A 40 6.44 -14.40 -10.83
N PRO A 41 5.55 -15.39 -11.06
CA PRO A 41 5.27 -16.45 -10.09
C PRO A 41 6.53 -17.21 -9.64
N ALA A 42 7.45 -17.49 -10.56
CA ALA A 42 8.70 -18.18 -10.26
C ALA A 42 9.63 -17.43 -9.28
N ALA A 43 9.45 -16.12 -9.09
CA ALA A 43 10.21 -15.38 -8.08
C ALA A 43 9.70 -15.64 -6.66
N ALA A 44 8.45 -16.09 -6.50
CA ALA A 44 7.81 -16.35 -5.22
C ALA A 44 7.73 -17.85 -4.86
N GLU A 45 8.23 -18.72 -5.75
CA GLU A 45 8.20 -20.17 -5.54
C GLU A 45 9.13 -20.57 -4.39
N GLY A 46 8.59 -21.27 -3.40
CA GLY A 46 9.34 -21.73 -2.22
C GLY A 46 9.72 -20.63 -1.23
N VAL A 47 9.24 -19.39 -1.42
CA VAL A 47 9.51 -18.27 -0.51
C VAL A 47 8.62 -18.38 0.73
N ASP A 48 9.22 -18.34 1.92
CA ASP A 48 8.51 -18.28 3.20
C ASP A 48 8.21 -16.82 3.55
N PHE A 49 6.93 -16.52 3.81
CA PHE A 49 6.52 -15.14 4.10
C PHE A 49 7.14 -14.60 5.41
N GLU A 50 7.20 -15.40 6.46
CA GLU A 50 7.73 -14.95 7.75
C GLU A 50 9.25 -14.87 7.76
N GLN A 51 9.93 -15.82 7.11
CA GLN A 51 11.38 -15.90 7.14
C GLN A 51 12.02 -15.02 6.07
N ASP A 52 11.52 -15.03 4.84
CA ASP A 52 12.16 -14.34 3.71
C ASP A 52 11.56 -12.96 3.46
N VAL A 53 10.24 -12.82 3.52
CA VAL A 53 9.56 -11.56 3.20
C VAL A 53 9.60 -10.59 4.38
N MET A 54 9.22 -11.05 5.57
CA MET A 54 9.24 -10.20 6.78
C MET A 54 10.65 -9.85 7.25
N SER A 55 11.68 -10.64 6.92
CA SER A 55 13.08 -10.24 7.18
C SER A 55 13.61 -9.16 6.22
N GLY A 56 12.99 -9.03 5.04
CA GLY A 56 13.44 -8.15 3.96
C GLY A 56 14.36 -8.83 2.94
N GLN A 57 14.84 -10.05 3.23
CA GLN A 57 15.76 -10.80 2.38
C GLN A 57 15.19 -11.05 0.97
N PHE A 58 13.90 -11.40 0.88
CA PHE A 58 13.22 -11.60 -0.40
C PHE A 58 13.41 -10.39 -1.31
N PHE A 59 13.15 -9.17 -0.81
CA PHE A 59 13.20 -7.95 -1.62
C PHE A 59 14.62 -7.57 -2.03
N GLU A 60 15.61 -7.80 -1.16
CA GLU A 60 17.02 -7.56 -1.45
C GLU A 60 17.52 -8.44 -2.60
N GLN A 61 17.08 -9.71 -2.64
CA GLN A 61 17.55 -10.69 -3.63
C GLN A 61 16.82 -10.61 -4.98
N LEU A 62 15.77 -9.80 -5.09
CA LEU A 62 15.06 -9.62 -6.35
C LEU A 62 15.95 -8.97 -7.43
N PRO A 63 15.77 -9.34 -8.70
CA PRO A 63 16.39 -8.60 -9.80
C PRO A 63 15.84 -7.16 -9.86
N PRO A 64 16.62 -6.19 -10.39
CA PRO A 64 16.26 -4.77 -10.35
C PRO A 64 14.85 -4.42 -10.86
N PRO A 65 14.31 -5.03 -11.94
CA PRO A 65 12.95 -4.74 -12.38
C PRO A 65 11.87 -5.08 -11.33
N LEU A 66 12.06 -6.15 -10.55
CA LEU A 66 11.12 -6.54 -9.50
C LEU A 66 11.32 -5.74 -8.21
N GLN A 67 12.55 -5.33 -7.90
CA GLN A 67 12.80 -4.33 -6.86
C GLN A 67 12.08 -3.00 -7.17
N GLY A 68 12.02 -2.60 -8.44
CA GLY A 68 11.25 -1.44 -8.88
C GLY A 68 9.77 -1.49 -8.51
N ILE A 69 9.14 -2.68 -8.50
CA ILE A 69 7.76 -2.86 -8.03
C ILE A 69 7.66 -2.59 -6.53
N ALA A 70 8.59 -3.12 -5.74
CA ALA A 70 8.63 -2.90 -4.29
C ALA A 70 8.81 -1.41 -3.95
N ILE A 71 9.73 -0.72 -4.65
CA ILE A 71 9.98 0.71 -4.50
C ILE A 71 8.71 1.50 -4.82
N ALA A 72 8.13 1.32 -6.01
CA ALA A 72 6.95 2.08 -6.44
C ALA A 72 5.74 1.91 -5.50
N ARG A 73 5.52 0.70 -4.99
CA ARG A 73 4.45 0.42 -4.01
C ARG A 73 4.73 1.10 -2.67
N THR A 74 5.97 1.06 -2.20
CA THR A 74 6.37 1.68 -0.93
C THR A 74 6.27 3.21 -1.01
N GLU A 75 6.70 3.80 -2.12
CA GLU A 75 6.55 5.24 -2.39
C GLU A 75 5.09 5.66 -2.48
N GLY A 76 4.24 4.84 -3.12
CA GLY A 76 2.79 5.08 -3.17
C GLY A 76 2.16 5.15 -1.77
N VAL A 77 2.55 4.24 -0.89
CA VAL A 77 2.11 4.22 0.53
C VAL A 77 2.55 5.47 1.27
N LEU A 78 3.83 5.87 1.15
CA LEU A 78 4.32 7.11 1.76
C LEU A 78 3.57 8.34 1.24
N ALA A 79 3.42 8.47 -0.08
CA ALA A 79 2.73 9.60 -0.70
C ALA A 79 1.26 9.67 -0.28
N PHE A 80 0.59 8.51 -0.19
CA PHE A 80 -0.79 8.42 0.25
C PHE A 80 -0.96 8.88 1.70
N TYR A 81 -0.20 8.30 2.63
CA TYR A 81 -0.35 8.63 4.05
C TYR A 81 0.18 10.01 4.42
N ASN A 82 1.18 10.54 3.71
CA ASN A 82 1.57 11.94 3.83
C ASN A 82 0.44 12.90 3.40
N ARG A 83 -0.46 12.46 2.53
CA ARG A 83 -1.57 13.26 2.03
C ARG A 83 -2.81 13.18 2.92
N VAL A 84 -3.15 11.98 3.40
CA VAL A 84 -4.43 11.73 4.09
C VAL A 84 -4.31 11.48 5.59
N GLY A 85 -3.10 11.33 6.11
CA GLY A 85 -2.86 10.94 7.51
C GLY A 85 -3.01 9.43 7.73
N TRP A 86 -2.33 8.92 8.75
CA TRP A 86 -2.35 7.50 9.11
C TRP A 86 -3.46 7.19 10.12
N SER A 87 -4.14 6.07 9.90
CA SER A 87 -4.95 5.35 10.90
C SER A 87 -4.87 3.86 10.60
N SER A 88 -4.80 3.01 11.62
CA SER A 88 -4.82 1.55 11.43
C SER A 88 -6.11 1.07 10.77
N ALA A 89 -7.21 1.81 10.93
CA ALA A 89 -8.50 1.47 10.34
C ALA A 89 -8.48 1.42 8.80
N PHE A 90 -7.54 2.12 8.14
CA PHE A 90 -7.39 2.04 6.67
C PHE A 90 -7.11 0.63 6.17
N LEU A 91 -6.49 -0.22 6.99
CA LEU A 91 -6.10 -1.58 6.59
C LEU A 91 -7.32 -2.46 6.29
N ASP A 92 -8.44 -2.20 6.98
CA ASP A 92 -9.62 -3.07 6.97
C ASP A 92 -10.89 -2.37 6.48
N ALA A 93 -10.96 -1.03 6.55
CA ALA A 93 -12.12 -0.25 6.14
C ALA A 93 -12.45 -0.46 4.66
N SER A 94 -13.74 -0.64 4.36
CA SER A 94 -14.18 -0.91 2.99
C SER A 94 -14.07 0.35 2.13
N LEU A 95 -14.01 0.17 0.80
CA LEU A 95 -13.97 1.29 -0.13
C LEU A 95 -15.19 2.21 0.03
N ASP A 96 -16.37 1.63 0.24
CA ASP A 96 -17.66 2.32 0.30
C ASP A 96 -17.75 3.34 1.45
N GLU A 97 -16.84 3.29 2.43
CA GLU A 97 -16.79 4.27 3.52
C GLU A 97 -16.34 5.67 3.07
N CYS A 98 -15.57 5.76 1.98
CA CYS A 98 -15.01 7.03 1.50
C CYS A 98 -15.09 7.22 -0.02
N VAL A 99 -15.18 6.14 -0.78
CA VAL A 99 -15.16 6.16 -2.23
C VAL A 99 -16.61 6.35 -2.74
N PRO A 100 -16.87 7.38 -3.57
CA PRO A 100 -18.16 7.54 -4.23
C PRO A 100 -18.51 6.32 -5.10
N GLU A 101 -19.81 6.06 -5.28
CA GLU A 101 -20.32 4.88 -5.99
C GLU A 101 -19.71 4.72 -7.38
N GLU A 102 -19.59 5.81 -8.14
CA GLU A 102 -19.00 5.84 -9.48
C GLU A 102 -17.52 5.41 -9.53
N GLY A 103 -16.81 5.42 -8.40
CA GLY A 103 -15.42 5.01 -8.28
C GLY A 103 -15.23 3.55 -7.88
N LEU A 104 -16.26 2.89 -7.35
CA LEU A 104 -16.13 1.58 -6.71
C LEU A 104 -15.78 0.46 -7.71
N ASP A 105 -16.57 0.32 -8.77
CA ASP A 105 -16.38 -0.77 -9.74
C ASP A 105 -15.02 -0.67 -10.45
N PRO A 106 -14.57 0.51 -10.95
CA PRO A 106 -13.24 0.63 -11.51
C PRO A 106 -12.11 0.26 -10.53
N LEU A 107 -12.27 0.60 -9.24
CA LEU A 107 -11.28 0.28 -8.21
C LEU A 107 -11.23 -1.22 -7.90
N ARG A 108 -12.38 -1.87 -7.80
CA ARG A 108 -12.50 -3.31 -7.57
C ARG A 108 -12.02 -4.12 -8.77
N ASP A 109 -12.41 -3.76 -9.98
CA ASP A 109 -12.14 -4.59 -11.16
C ASP A 109 -10.73 -4.39 -11.69
N ARG A 110 -10.28 -3.14 -11.83
CA ARG A 110 -8.98 -2.84 -12.45
C ARG A 110 -7.83 -2.90 -11.45
N TYR A 111 -8.06 -2.45 -10.22
CA TYR A 111 -7.00 -2.37 -9.21
C TYR A 111 -7.10 -3.48 -8.17
N HIS A 112 -8.19 -4.26 -8.17
CA HIS A 112 -8.47 -5.27 -7.15
C HIS A 112 -8.42 -4.71 -5.73
N ALA A 113 -8.84 -3.45 -5.59
CA ALA A 113 -8.89 -2.77 -4.32
C ALA A 113 -10.06 -3.32 -3.48
N THR A 114 -9.78 -3.61 -2.22
CA THR A 114 -10.74 -4.19 -1.27
C THR A 114 -10.91 -3.32 -0.02
N SER A 115 -9.88 -2.58 0.35
CA SER A 115 -9.79 -1.74 1.52
C SER A 115 -9.29 -0.35 1.15
N LEU A 116 -9.50 0.64 2.02
CA LEU A 116 -9.01 2.00 1.79
C LEU A 116 -7.47 2.07 1.68
N HIS A 117 -6.73 1.15 2.30
CA HIS A 117 -5.28 1.02 2.10
C HIS A 117 -4.89 0.79 0.65
N ASP A 118 -5.68 0.02 -0.11
CA ASP A 118 -5.34 -0.36 -1.48
C ASP A 118 -5.33 0.85 -2.43
N LEU A 119 -5.99 1.95 -2.03
CA LEU A 119 -5.96 3.23 -2.74
C LEU A 119 -4.54 3.84 -2.79
N ALA A 120 -3.67 3.49 -1.84
CA ALA A 120 -2.28 3.94 -1.81
C ALA A 120 -1.47 3.48 -3.05
N TYR A 121 -1.96 2.45 -3.74
CA TYR A 121 -1.33 1.91 -4.92
C TYR A 121 -1.93 2.41 -6.25
N VAL A 122 -2.92 3.31 -6.17
CA VAL A 122 -3.56 3.90 -7.33
C VAL A 122 -2.97 5.29 -7.54
N HIS A 123 -2.41 5.51 -8.73
CA HIS A 123 -1.84 6.81 -9.06
C HIS A 123 -2.90 7.93 -8.99
N PRO A 124 -2.64 9.10 -8.37
CA PRO A 124 -3.62 10.18 -8.16
C PRO A 124 -4.42 10.58 -9.41
N LYS A 125 -3.74 10.68 -10.57
CA LYS A 125 -4.38 10.97 -11.86
C LYS A 125 -5.48 9.97 -12.27
N HIS A 126 -5.47 8.74 -11.77
CA HIS A 126 -6.54 7.79 -12.06
C HIS A 126 -7.83 8.15 -11.32
N PHE A 127 -7.74 8.64 -10.09
CA PHE A 127 -8.91 9.18 -9.39
C PHE A 127 -9.50 10.38 -10.13
N GLU A 128 -8.67 11.30 -10.63
CA GLU A 128 -9.15 12.43 -11.44
C GLU A 128 -9.83 11.99 -12.74
N LYS A 129 -9.35 10.91 -13.37
CA LYS A 129 -9.99 10.36 -14.59
C LYS A 129 -11.33 9.70 -14.29
N MET A 130 -11.44 9.02 -13.16
CA MET A 130 -12.67 8.29 -12.77
C MET A 130 -13.74 9.23 -12.22
N LEU A 131 -13.35 10.16 -11.33
CA LEU A 131 -14.26 10.99 -10.54
C LEU A 131 -14.32 12.46 -11.00
N GLY A 132 -13.49 12.84 -11.97
CA GLY A 132 -13.22 14.24 -12.26
C GLY A 132 -12.40 14.93 -11.15
N LYS A 133 -12.00 16.18 -11.39
CA LYS A 133 -11.17 16.95 -10.45
C LYS A 133 -11.89 17.19 -9.11
N ALA A 134 -13.17 17.56 -9.17
CA ALA A 134 -13.96 17.86 -7.97
C ALA A 134 -14.21 16.60 -7.13
N GLY A 135 -14.59 15.48 -7.77
CA GLY A 135 -14.80 14.21 -7.08
C GLY A 135 -13.51 13.65 -6.47
N ALA A 136 -12.39 13.74 -7.19
CA ALA A 136 -11.09 13.36 -6.63
C ALA A 136 -10.72 14.23 -5.42
N ALA A 137 -10.93 15.56 -5.48
CA ALA A 137 -10.69 16.44 -4.34
C ALA A 137 -11.56 16.06 -3.13
N ALA A 138 -12.84 15.78 -3.35
CA ALA A 138 -13.76 15.35 -2.29
C ALA A 138 -13.34 14.02 -1.65
N LEU A 139 -12.89 13.05 -2.45
CA LEU A 139 -12.34 11.78 -1.94
C LEU A 139 -11.17 12.01 -0.99
N TRP A 140 -10.22 12.88 -1.34
CA TRP A 140 -9.07 13.16 -0.47
C TRP A 140 -9.47 13.77 0.86
N GLU A 141 -10.45 14.67 0.87
CA GLU A 141 -10.98 15.24 2.10
C GLU A 141 -11.77 14.21 2.92
N SER A 142 -12.50 13.29 2.28
CA SER A 142 -13.17 12.18 2.97
C SER A 142 -12.17 11.26 3.66
N LEU A 143 -11.08 10.89 2.98
CA LEU A 143 -10.04 10.03 3.54
C LEU A 143 -9.32 10.69 4.73
N LYS A 144 -9.04 12.00 4.65
CA LYS A 144 -8.48 12.76 5.79
C LYS A 144 -9.39 12.73 7.00
N ARG A 145 -10.68 13.03 6.81
CA ARG A 145 -11.68 13.01 7.90
C ARG A 145 -11.84 11.61 8.48
N PHE A 146 -11.78 10.58 7.63
CA PHE A 146 -11.77 9.19 8.08
C PHE A 146 -10.59 8.95 9.02
N ALA A 147 -9.36 9.31 8.61
CA ALA A 147 -8.18 9.15 9.45
C ALA A 147 -8.35 9.84 10.81
N GLU A 148 -8.76 11.11 10.82
CA GLU A 148 -8.97 11.92 12.02
C GLU A 148 -10.04 11.36 12.95
N SER A 149 -11.10 10.74 12.41
CA SER A 149 -12.20 10.17 13.19
C SER A 149 -11.87 8.83 13.87
N LYS A 150 -10.73 8.22 13.52
CA LYS A 150 -10.29 6.89 13.96
C LYS A 150 -9.01 6.95 14.81
N VAL A 151 -8.61 8.15 15.23
CA VAL A 151 -7.51 8.39 16.19
C VAL A 151 -8.00 8.19 17.62
#